data_AF-A0AAV6N137-F1
#
_entry.id   AF-A0AAV6N137-F1
#
_cell.length_a   1.000
_cell.length_b   1.000
_cell.length_c   1.000
_cell.angle_alpha   90.00
_cell.angle_beta   90.00
_cell.angle_gamma   90.00
#
_symmetry.space_group_name_H-M   'P 1'
#
loop_
_entity.id
_entity.type
_entity.pdbx_description
1 polymer ?
#
loop_
_entity_poly.entity_id
_entity_poly.type
_entity_poly.pdbx_seq_one_letter_code
_entity_poly.pdbx_strand_id
1 'polypeptide(L)'
;MENKAEESVCARMESLRIVREKEIAVQQQKMESFADSFRKSLESITARSRENARSQGKLGELKARLREAEDELVKALAVKTRKQAKRLALTDSLATSKSRIEELRNNLQDCKARRDEYSTTISRQSLALSPYEHKEPQERDCRNEIQEAISWYNRVLDFHIEGGHGVKFSFKKINVDDPDKEYSFTIRHANDTYTLLDCNPSLQGIEELIHELNNTNGLFKFVRIMRRRFQEAAAEGVGAQALSLHQGSTIISMSAPGLTSSLDRSESSTEEIDSQVQLEETNKPSKKTSSGKKPAIQSLGSAFSLRRTPRFKVKK
;
A
#
# COMPACT_ATOMS: atom_id res chain seq x y z
N MET A 1 -77.18 133.55 32.02
CA MET A 1 -75.75 133.20 31.84
C MET A 1 -75.48 131.70 32.05
N GLU A 2 -76.50 130.88 32.31
CA GLU A 2 -76.39 129.44 32.60
C GLU A 2 -76.18 128.55 31.36
N ASN A 3 -76.87 128.83 30.25
CA ASN A 3 -76.80 128.01 29.03
C ASN A 3 -75.41 127.94 28.36
N LYS A 4 -74.55 128.95 28.59
CA LYS A 4 -73.20 129.03 27.99
C LYS A 4 -72.16 128.19 28.76
N ALA A 5 -72.41 127.91 30.03
CA ALA A 5 -71.55 127.08 30.87
C ALA A 5 -71.84 125.58 30.65
N GLU A 6 -73.10 125.20 30.44
CA GLU A 6 -73.50 123.84 30.09
C GLU A 6 -73.01 123.43 28.69
N GLU A 7 -73.09 124.34 27.69
CA GLU A 7 -72.47 124.12 26.37
C GLU A 7 -70.94 123.93 26.46
N SER A 8 -70.25 124.61 27.38
CA SER A 8 -68.81 124.50 27.59
C SER A 8 -68.41 123.15 28.22
N VAL A 9 -69.20 122.64 29.16
CA VAL A 9 -69.00 121.32 29.78
C VAL A 9 -69.30 120.20 28.78
N CYS A 10 -70.40 120.31 28.01
CA CYS A 10 -70.74 119.37 26.95
C CYS A 10 -69.64 119.31 25.87
N ALA A 11 -69.13 120.45 25.39
CA ALA A 11 -68.04 120.48 24.41
C ALA A 11 -66.74 119.83 24.93
N ARG A 12 -66.45 119.97 26.23
CA ARG A 12 -65.26 119.39 26.87
C ARG A 12 -65.40 117.88 27.09
N MET A 13 -66.60 117.38 27.42
CA MET A 13 -66.88 115.94 27.45
C MET A 13 -66.80 115.30 26.07
N GLU A 14 -67.34 115.97 25.05
CA GLU A 14 -67.26 115.50 23.65
C GLU A 14 -65.81 115.44 23.17
N SER A 15 -64.98 116.44 23.52
CA SER A 15 -63.54 116.43 23.25
C SER A 15 -62.82 115.24 23.90
N LEU A 16 -63.08 114.97 25.18
CA LEU A 16 -62.48 113.83 25.90
C LEU A 16 -62.92 112.49 25.32
N ARG A 17 -64.19 112.38 24.92
CA ARG A 17 -64.74 111.21 24.23
C ARG A 17 -63.98 110.93 22.93
N ILE A 18 -63.81 111.94 22.08
CA ILE A 18 -63.09 111.81 20.81
C ILE A 18 -61.61 111.41 21.05
N VAL A 19 -60.95 111.97 22.07
CA VAL A 19 -59.56 111.59 22.42
C VAL A 19 -59.49 110.12 22.88
N ARG A 20 -60.42 109.68 23.73
CA ARG A 20 -60.49 108.28 24.18
C ARG A 20 -60.81 107.32 23.04
N GLU A 21 -61.75 107.65 22.15
CA GLU A 21 -62.08 106.84 20.97
C GLU A 21 -60.89 106.70 20.02
N LYS A 22 -60.12 107.78 19.80
CA LYS A 22 -58.87 107.73 19.02
C LYS A 22 -57.79 106.88 19.69
N GLU A 23 -57.63 106.98 21.01
CA GLU A 23 -56.67 106.16 21.75
C GLU A 23 -57.04 104.68 21.70
N ILE A 24 -58.32 104.34 21.87
CA ILE A 24 -58.83 102.97 21.71
C ILE A 24 -58.52 102.44 20.32
N ALA A 25 -58.79 103.23 19.26
CA ALA A 25 -58.51 102.84 17.89
C ALA A 25 -57.01 102.58 17.65
N VAL A 26 -56.12 103.43 18.19
CA VAL A 26 -54.66 103.24 18.10
C VAL A 26 -54.22 101.98 18.84
N GLN A 27 -54.77 101.69 20.02
CA GLN A 27 -54.44 100.48 20.76
C GLN A 27 -54.97 99.22 20.07
N GLN A 28 -56.16 99.27 19.47
CA GLN A 28 -56.70 98.19 18.63
C GLN A 28 -55.80 97.92 17.43
N GLN A 29 -55.38 98.94 16.69
CA GLN A 29 -54.46 98.77 15.55
C GLN A 29 -53.12 98.16 15.96
N LYS A 30 -52.56 98.57 17.12
CA LYS A 30 -51.33 97.97 17.66
C LYS A 30 -51.53 96.51 18.05
N MET A 31 -52.65 96.19 18.68
CA MET A 31 -53.01 94.83 19.06
C MET A 31 -53.20 93.93 17.84
N GLU A 32 -53.86 94.42 16.79
CA GLU A 32 -54.04 93.72 15.52
C GLU A 32 -52.70 93.49 14.80
N SER A 33 -51.86 94.53 14.72
CA SER A 33 -50.52 94.42 14.13
C SER A 33 -49.63 93.40 14.88
N PHE A 34 -49.68 93.41 16.21
CA PHE A 34 -49.00 92.43 17.04
C PHE A 34 -49.55 91.02 16.81
N ALA A 35 -50.87 90.86 16.81
CA ALA A 35 -51.52 89.58 16.57
C ALA A 35 -51.16 88.99 15.20
N ASP A 36 -51.09 89.82 14.16
CA ASP A 36 -50.69 89.40 12.82
C ASP A 36 -49.21 89.03 12.73
N SER A 37 -48.32 89.80 13.37
CA SER A 37 -46.90 89.44 13.48
C SER A 37 -46.71 88.10 14.18
N PHE A 38 -47.42 87.90 15.30
CA PHE A 38 -47.37 86.66 16.07
C PHE A 38 -47.92 85.47 15.27
N ARG A 39 -49.04 85.65 14.56
CA ARG A 39 -49.62 84.63 13.67
C ARG A 39 -48.63 84.23 12.57
N LYS A 40 -48.01 85.19 11.89
CA LYS A 40 -46.99 84.94 10.86
C LYS A 40 -45.77 84.20 11.42
N SER A 41 -45.35 84.54 12.64
CA SER A 41 -44.25 83.85 13.33
C SER A 41 -44.60 82.38 13.62
N LEU A 42 -45.80 82.11 14.14
CA LEU A 42 -46.27 80.74 14.38
C LEU A 42 -46.41 79.93 13.09
N GLU A 43 -46.94 80.54 12.02
CA GLU A 43 -47.00 79.91 10.69
C GLU A 43 -45.60 79.57 10.17
N SER A 44 -44.62 80.45 10.36
CA SER A 44 -43.21 80.20 10.00
C SER A 44 -42.60 79.05 10.81
N ILE A 45 -42.82 79.02 12.12
CA ILE A 45 -42.32 77.95 13.01
C ILE A 45 -42.95 76.60 12.64
N THR A 46 -44.27 76.58 12.41
CA THR A 46 -44.98 75.35 12.03
C THR A 46 -44.57 74.86 10.64
N ALA A 47 -44.34 75.75 9.67
CA ALA A 47 -43.79 75.40 8.37
C ALA A 47 -42.39 74.78 8.50
N ARG A 48 -41.50 75.40 9.27
CA ARG A 48 -40.14 74.88 9.53
C ARG A 48 -40.15 73.53 10.24
N SER A 49 -41.05 73.34 11.20
CA SER A 49 -41.24 72.06 11.90
C SER A 49 -41.67 70.95 10.93
N ARG A 50 -42.63 71.23 10.05
CA ARG A 50 -43.08 70.28 9.01
C ARG A 50 -41.95 69.95 8.02
N GLU A 51 -41.17 70.93 7.63
CA GLU A 51 -40.00 70.71 6.76
C GLU A 51 -38.93 69.86 7.44
N ASN A 52 -38.61 70.13 8.71
CA ASN A 52 -37.69 69.31 9.49
C ASN A 52 -38.17 67.86 9.62
N ALA A 53 -39.46 67.64 9.87
CA ALA A 53 -40.04 66.29 9.93
C ALA A 53 -39.89 65.54 8.59
N ARG A 54 -40.14 66.22 7.46
CA ARG A 54 -39.92 65.66 6.11
C ARG A 54 -38.46 65.33 5.86
N SER A 55 -37.55 66.23 6.23
CA SER A 55 -36.10 66.04 6.10
C SER A 55 -35.59 64.89 6.97
N GLN A 56 -36.12 64.74 8.18
CA GLN A 56 -35.80 63.62 9.07
C GLN A 56 -36.25 62.28 8.46
N GLY A 57 -37.43 62.23 7.84
CA GLY A 57 -37.91 61.05 7.11
C GLY A 57 -36.95 60.64 5.98
N LYS A 58 -36.57 61.60 5.13
CA LYS A 58 -35.58 61.38 4.05
C LYS A 58 -34.21 60.94 4.57
N LEU A 59 -33.76 61.52 5.68
CA LEU A 59 -32.51 61.13 6.33
C LEU A 59 -32.56 59.69 6.84
N GLY A 60 -33.69 59.26 7.40
CA GLY A 60 -33.91 57.87 7.81
C GLY A 60 -33.82 56.90 6.63
N GLU A 61 -34.46 57.24 5.51
CA GLU A 61 -34.41 56.44 4.28
C GLU A 61 -32.98 56.34 3.73
N LEU A 62 -32.25 57.45 3.65
CA LEU A 62 -30.85 57.46 3.20
C LEU A 62 -29.94 56.63 4.13
N LYS A 63 -30.15 56.68 5.45
CA LYS A 63 -29.41 55.85 6.40
C LYS A 63 -29.69 54.36 6.21
N ALA A 64 -30.94 53.99 5.92
CA ALA A 64 -31.29 52.60 5.65
C ALA A 64 -30.60 52.10 4.37
N ARG A 65 -30.65 52.89 3.28
CA ARG A 65 -29.97 52.56 2.02
C ARG A 65 -28.46 52.46 2.17
N LEU A 66 -27.84 53.34 2.98
CA LEU A 66 -26.41 53.25 3.26
C LEU A 66 -26.06 51.93 3.94
N ARG A 67 -26.85 51.54 4.95
CA ARG A 67 -26.62 50.29 5.70
C ARG A 67 -26.81 49.06 4.80
N GLU A 68 -27.80 49.07 3.93
CA GLU A 68 -28.02 48.02 2.92
C GLU A 68 -26.83 47.90 1.96
N ALA A 69 -26.34 49.03 1.42
CA ALA A 69 -25.18 49.05 0.54
C ALA A 69 -23.89 48.58 1.23
N GLU A 70 -23.69 48.92 2.51
CA GLU A 70 -22.58 48.42 3.32
C GLU A 70 -22.65 46.88 3.48
N ASP A 71 -23.83 46.34 3.78
CA ASP A 71 -24.03 44.90 3.90
C ASP A 71 -23.78 44.15 2.57
N GLU A 72 -24.25 44.71 1.46
CA GLU A 72 -23.98 44.18 0.12
C GLU A 72 -22.49 44.19 -0.21
N LEU A 73 -21.78 45.27 0.13
CA LEU A 73 -20.34 45.38 -0.06
C LEU A 73 -19.60 44.31 0.74
N VAL A 74 -19.97 44.10 2.01
CA VAL A 74 -19.38 43.04 2.86
C VAL A 74 -19.62 41.66 2.25
N LYS A 75 -20.84 41.37 1.78
CA LYS A 75 -21.17 40.12 1.09
C LYS A 75 -20.35 39.95 -0.19
N ALA A 76 -20.24 40.99 -1.02
CA ALA A 76 -19.46 40.99 -2.25
C ALA A 76 -17.97 40.74 -1.99
N LEU A 77 -17.40 41.37 -0.95
CA LEU A 77 -16.02 41.16 -0.52
C LEU A 77 -15.78 39.72 -0.07
N ALA A 78 -16.69 39.12 0.70
CA ALA A 78 -16.57 37.72 1.11
C ALA A 78 -16.54 36.77 -0.10
N VAL A 79 -17.41 36.99 -1.09
CA VAL A 79 -17.41 36.21 -2.34
C VAL A 79 -16.12 36.41 -3.12
N LYS A 80 -15.62 37.65 -3.22
CA LYS A 80 -14.36 37.97 -3.92
C LYS A 80 -13.17 37.27 -3.26
N THR A 81 -13.04 37.35 -1.95
CA THR A 81 -11.97 36.67 -1.18
C THR A 81 -12.02 35.16 -1.37
N ARG A 82 -13.21 34.56 -1.33
CA ARG A 82 -13.37 33.13 -1.59
C ARG A 82 -12.97 32.73 -3.02
N LYS A 83 -13.36 33.53 -4.03
CA LYS A 83 -12.96 33.31 -5.42
C LYS A 83 -11.45 33.44 -5.59
N GLN A 84 -10.84 34.43 -4.95
CA GLN A 84 -9.38 34.63 -4.98
C GLN A 84 -8.64 33.47 -4.32
N ALA A 85 -9.09 33.00 -3.16
CA ALA A 85 -8.50 31.84 -2.49
C ALA A 85 -8.58 30.57 -3.36
N LYS A 86 -9.71 30.34 -4.04
CA LYS A 86 -9.85 29.24 -5.01
C LYS A 86 -8.86 29.35 -6.17
N ARG A 87 -8.65 30.56 -6.71
CA ARG A 87 -7.68 30.79 -7.79
C ARG A 87 -6.26 30.48 -7.32
N LEU A 88 -5.87 30.95 -6.14
CA LEU A 88 -4.55 30.68 -5.56
C LEU A 88 -4.31 29.18 -5.38
N ALA A 89 -5.27 28.46 -4.77
CA ALA A 89 -5.16 27.00 -4.60
C ALA A 89 -5.02 26.25 -5.94
N LEU A 90 -5.71 26.71 -6.99
CA LEU A 90 -5.55 26.14 -8.33
C LEU A 90 -4.17 26.45 -8.93
N THR A 91 -3.66 27.67 -8.74
CA THR A 91 -2.30 28.04 -9.18
C THR A 91 -1.24 27.20 -8.48
N ASP A 92 -1.35 26.97 -7.18
CA ASP A 92 -0.43 26.13 -6.41
C ASP A 92 -0.49 24.67 -6.87
N SER A 93 -1.70 24.14 -7.09
CA SER A 93 -1.89 22.80 -7.64
C SER A 93 -1.30 22.65 -9.05
N LEU A 94 -1.44 23.68 -9.90
CA LEU A 94 -0.87 23.70 -11.24
C LEU A 94 0.66 23.76 -11.20
N ALA A 95 1.23 24.59 -10.32
CA ALA A 95 2.68 24.67 -10.12
C ALA A 95 3.25 23.31 -9.65
N THR A 96 2.57 22.65 -8.71
CA THR A 96 2.93 21.31 -8.23
C THR A 96 2.89 20.27 -9.37
N SER A 97 1.82 20.28 -10.17
CA SER A 97 1.70 19.38 -11.32
C SER A 97 2.79 19.62 -12.37
N LYS A 98 3.11 20.89 -12.65
CA LYS A 98 4.18 21.27 -13.57
C LYS A 98 5.55 20.78 -13.10
N SER A 99 5.85 20.91 -11.80
CA SER A 99 7.08 20.38 -11.21
C SER A 99 7.19 18.85 -11.40
N ARG A 100 6.09 18.13 -11.16
CA ARG A 100 6.04 16.67 -11.33
C ARG A 100 6.24 16.26 -12.79
N ILE A 101 5.70 17.01 -13.75
CA ILE A 101 5.90 16.74 -15.18
C ILE A 101 7.37 16.89 -15.56
N GLU A 102 8.05 17.94 -15.09
CA GLU A 102 9.48 18.13 -15.37
C GLU A 102 10.34 17.04 -14.72
N GLU A 103 10.03 16.65 -13.49
CA GLU A 103 10.70 15.53 -12.82
C GLU A 103 10.56 14.22 -13.62
N LEU A 104 9.35 13.90 -14.07
CA LEU A 104 9.10 12.72 -14.91
C LEU A 104 9.83 12.81 -16.25
N ARG A 105 9.90 14.00 -16.85
CA ARG A 105 10.61 14.24 -18.10
C ARG A 105 12.10 13.96 -17.95
N ASN A 106 12.72 14.45 -16.88
CA ASN A 106 14.14 14.22 -16.57
C ASN A 106 14.40 12.72 -16.35
N ASN A 107 13.58 12.05 -15.53
CA ASN A 107 13.69 10.61 -15.30
C ASN A 107 13.56 9.80 -16.60
N LEU A 108 12.66 10.20 -17.50
CA LEU A 108 12.48 9.55 -18.79
C LEU A 108 13.71 9.72 -19.69
N GLN A 109 14.35 10.89 -19.65
CA GLN A 109 15.60 11.15 -20.37
C GLN A 109 16.75 10.30 -19.82
N ASP A 110 16.88 10.18 -18.50
CA ASP A 110 17.89 9.32 -17.86
C ASP A 110 17.67 7.84 -18.16
N CYS A 111 16.41 7.38 -18.17
CA CYS A 111 16.07 6.02 -18.57
C CYS A 111 16.41 5.74 -20.04
N LYS A 112 16.18 6.71 -20.94
CA LYS A 112 16.59 6.59 -22.35
C LYS A 112 18.10 6.51 -22.49
N ALA A 113 18.85 7.38 -21.82
CA ALA A 113 20.31 7.37 -21.85
C ALA A 113 20.87 6.02 -21.38
N ARG A 114 20.39 5.51 -20.23
CA ARG A 114 20.79 4.19 -19.71
C ARG A 114 20.45 3.06 -20.67
N ARG A 115 19.25 3.07 -21.26
CA ARG A 115 18.87 2.05 -22.26
C ARG A 115 19.82 2.07 -23.45
N ASP A 116 20.19 3.25 -23.93
CA ASP A 116 21.08 3.39 -25.08
C ASP A 116 22.52 2.94 -24.73
N GLU A 117 23.00 3.20 -23.50
CA GLU A 117 24.25 2.65 -22.96
C GLU A 117 24.24 1.11 -22.87
N TYR A 118 23.15 0.51 -22.41
CA TYR A 118 23.01 -0.95 -22.40
C TYR A 118 22.98 -1.52 -23.81
N SER A 119 22.24 -0.89 -24.73
CA SER A 119 22.16 -1.31 -26.13
C SER A 119 23.54 -1.31 -26.80
N THR A 120 24.33 -0.25 -26.60
CA THR A 120 25.71 -0.18 -27.12
C THR A 120 26.63 -1.23 -26.47
N THR A 121 26.49 -1.47 -25.17
CA THR A 121 27.27 -2.50 -24.46
C THR A 121 26.97 -3.90 -24.99
N ILE A 122 25.69 -4.26 -25.15
CA ILE A 122 25.26 -5.54 -25.70
C ILE A 122 25.78 -5.70 -27.12
N SER A 123 25.66 -4.66 -27.95
CA SER A 123 26.13 -4.69 -29.34
C SER A 123 27.65 -4.89 -29.44
N ARG A 124 28.41 -4.29 -28.52
CA ARG A 124 29.86 -4.50 -28.43
C ARG A 124 30.20 -5.93 -27.99
N GLN A 125 29.47 -6.48 -27.01
CA GLN A 125 29.69 -7.85 -26.53
C GLN A 125 29.33 -8.88 -27.60
N SER A 126 28.20 -8.73 -28.28
CA SER A 126 27.81 -9.65 -29.36
C SER A 126 28.83 -9.64 -30.50
N LEU A 127 29.35 -8.48 -30.88
CA LEU A 127 30.43 -8.37 -31.86
C LEU A 127 31.72 -9.08 -31.41
N ALA A 128 32.07 -9.00 -30.12
CA ALA A 128 33.23 -9.68 -29.55
C ALA A 128 33.05 -11.20 -29.43
N LEU A 129 31.81 -11.69 -29.35
CA LEU A 129 31.48 -13.13 -29.26
C LEU A 129 31.30 -13.80 -30.63
N SER A 130 31.00 -13.04 -31.69
CA SER A 130 30.89 -13.54 -33.07
C SER A 130 32.07 -14.42 -33.53
N PRO A 131 33.35 -14.15 -33.18
CA PRO A 131 34.47 -15.03 -33.52
C PRO A 131 34.48 -16.39 -32.79
N TYR A 132 33.79 -16.51 -31.65
CA TYR A 132 33.71 -17.75 -30.87
C TYR A 132 32.59 -18.68 -31.34
N GLU A 133 31.50 -18.13 -31.91
CA GLU A 133 30.43 -18.94 -32.52
C GLU A 133 30.94 -19.79 -33.71
N HIS A 134 32.06 -19.40 -34.34
CA HIS A 134 32.68 -20.17 -35.41
C HIS A 134 33.56 -21.34 -34.95
N LYS A 135 33.78 -21.54 -33.63
CA LYS A 135 34.49 -22.72 -33.07
C LYS A 135 33.58 -23.89 -32.70
N GLU A 136 32.27 -23.75 -32.91
CA GLU A 136 31.26 -24.78 -32.63
C GLU A 136 31.45 -26.17 -33.28
N PRO A 137 32.05 -26.34 -34.48
CA PRO A 137 32.12 -27.67 -35.09
C PRO A 137 32.92 -28.65 -34.22
N GLN A 138 34.07 -28.20 -33.72
CA GLN A 138 34.99 -29.05 -32.97
C GLN A 138 34.48 -29.39 -31.56
N GLU A 139 33.80 -28.45 -30.90
CA GLU A 139 33.19 -28.71 -29.58
C GLU A 139 31.98 -29.66 -29.68
N ARG A 140 31.19 -29.56 -30.77
CA ARG A 140 30.11 -30.52 -31.04
C ARG A 140 30.65 -31.91 -31.34
N ASP A 141 31.71 -32.02 -32.13
CA ASP A 141 32.31 -33.31 -32.48
C ASP A 141 32.88 -34.01 -31.24
N CYS A 142 33.64 -33.31 -30.38
CA CYS A 142 34.14 -33.88 -29.12
C CYS A 142 33.00 -34.31 -28.17
N ARG A 143 31.89 -33.57 -28.13
CA ARG A 143 30.73 -33.94 -27.30
C ARG A 143 30.06 -35.22 -27.81
N ASN A 144 29.98 -35.39 -29.13
CA ASN A 144 29.41 -36.59 -29.74
C ASN A 144 30.28 -37.82 -29.47
N GLU A 145 31.61 -37.70 -29.60
CA GLU A 145 32.55 -38.79 -29.31
C GLU A 145 32.47 -39.25 -27.84
N ILE A 146 32.39 -38.32 -26.89
CA ILE A 146 32.25 -38.64 -25.46
C ILE A 146 30.91 -39.36 -25.21
N GLN A 147 29.82 -38.90 -25.83
CA GLN A 147 28.51 -39.51 -25.67
C GLN A 147 28.45 -40.94 -26.25
N GLU A 148 29.09 -41.15 -27.39
CA GLU A 148 29.23 -42.48 -28.00
C GLU A 148 30.03 -43.42 -27.09
N ALA A 149 31.15 -42.94 -26.55
CA ALA A 149 31.97 -43.71 -25.60
C ALA A 149 31.17 -44.10 -24.34
N ILE A 150 30.44 -43.16 -23.72
CA ILE A 150 29.58 -43.44 -22.56
C ILE A 150 28.53 -44.50 -22.91
N SER A 151 27.87 -44.38 -24.07
CA SER A 151 26.85 -45.33 -24.52
C SER A 151 27.44 -46.73 -24.73
N TRP A 152 28.66 -46.81 -25.28
CA TRP A 152 29.38 -48.06 -25.46
C TRP A 152 29.72 -48.72 -24.12
N TYR A 153 30.28 -47.97 -23.16
CA TYR A 153 30.61 -48.50 -21.83
C TYR A 153 29.37 -48.95 -21.05
N ASN A 154 28.29 -48.17 -21.07
CA ASN A 154 27.04 -48.54 -20.42
C ASN A 154 26.49 -49.86 -20.96
N ARG A 155 26.55 -50.05 -22.29
CA ARG A 155 26.09 -51.27 -22.96
C ARG A 155 26.99 -52.49 -22.70
N VAL A 156 28.32 -52.32 -22.73
CA VAL A 156 29.27 -53.44 -22.63
C VAL A 156 29.45 -53.90 -21.19
N LEU A 157 29.44 -52.97 -20.23
CA LEU A 157 29.70 -53.28 -18.83
C LEU A 157 28.42 -53.49 -18.00
N ASP A 158 27.25 -53.18 -18.59
CA ASP A 158 25.94 -53.08 -17.93
C ASP A 158 26.02 -52.25 -16.64
N PHE A 159 26.79 -51.16 -16.74
CA PHE A 159 27.22 -50.32 -15.64
C PHE A 159 26.86 -48.88 -15.96
N HIS A 160 26.03 -48.26 -15.13
CA HIS A 160 25.51 -46.93 -15.34
C HIS A 160 25.94 -46.02 -14.19
N ILE A 161 26.31 -44.79 -14.52
CA ILE A 161 26.69 -43.77 -13.55
C ILE A 161 25.73 -42.60 -13.69
N GLU A 162 25.02 -42.28 -12.62
CA GLU A 162 24.05 -41.18 -12.57
C GLU A 162 24.51 -40.12 -11.57
N GLY A 163 24.55 -38.86 -12.02
CA GLY A 163 24.87 -37.71 -11.17
C GLY A 163 23.62 -37.10 -10.55
N GLY A 164 23.68 -36.76 -9.26
CA GLY A 164 22.61 -36.08 -8.51
C GLY A 164 23.12 -35.54 -7.18
N HIS A 165 22.38 -35.77 -6.08
CA HIS A 165 22.84 -35.44 -4.71
C HIS A 165 24.10 -36.23 -4.28
N GLY A 166 24.38 -37.32 -4.98
CA GLY A 166 25.66 -38.05 -5.00
C GLY A 166 25.88 -38.65 -6.38
N VAL A 167 26.91 -39.48 -6.51
CA VAL A 167 27.16 -40.29 -7.71
C VAL A 167 26.64 -41.69 -7.44
N LYS A 168 25.61 -42.10 -8.18
CA LYS A 168 25.00 -43.42 -8.11
C LYS A 168 25.64 -44.32 -9.16
N PHE A 169 26.08 -45.49 -8.71
CA PHE A 169 26.68 -46.54 -9.50
C PHE A 169 25.73 -47.72 -9.56
N SER A 170 25.25 -48.06 -10.76
CA SER A 170 24.28 -49.12 -10.99
C SER A 170 24.84 -50.21 -11.87
N PHE A 171 24.64 -51.46 -11.47
CA PHE A 171 25.06 -52.65 -12.19
C PHE A 171 23.84 -53.52 -12.50
N LYS A 172 23.76 -54.01 -13.74
CA LYS A 172 22.84 -55.07 -14.16
C LYS A 172 23.63 -56.33 -14.52
N LYS A 173 22.93 -57.44 -14.75
CA LYS A 173 23.52 -58.75 -15.07
C LYS A 173 24.53 -59.25 -14.03
N ILE A 174 24.26 -58.96 -12.76
CA ILE A 174 25.03 -59.46 -11.62
C ILE A 174 24.51 -60.85 -11.21
N ASN A 175 23.19 -61.01 -11.12
CA ASN A 175 22.55 -62.30 -10.87
C ASN A 175 22.30 -63.02 -12.21
N VAL A 176 22.69 -64.29 -12.31
CA VAL A 176 22.48 -65.11 -13.51
C VAL A 176 21.01 -65.47 -13.67
N ASP A 177 20.29 -65.65 -12.56
CA ASP A 177 18.88 -66.04 -12.55
C ASP A 177 17.93 -64.86 -12.86
N ASP A 178 18.37 -63.65 -12.53
CA ASP A 178 17.63 -62.41 -12.77
C ASP A 178 18.59 -61.33 -13.32
N PRO A 179 18.85 -61.33 -14.64
CA PRO A 179 19.82 -60.44 -15.25
C PRO A 179 19.38 -58.98 -15.27
N ASP A 180 18.08 -58.70 -15.12
CA ASP A 180 17.54 -57.34 -15.12
C ASP A 180 17.55 -56.69 -13.72
N LYS A 181 17.79 -57.49 -12.67
CA LYS A 181 17.94 -56.98 -11.30
C LYS A 181 19.08 -55.97 -11.20
N GLU A 182 18.75 -54.79 -10.70
CA GLU A 182 19.70 -53.69 -10.50
C GLU A 182 20.33 -53.78 -9.10
N TYR A 183 21.65 -53.70 -9.07
CA TYR A 183 22.48 -53.58 -7.87
C TYR A 183 23.11 -52.20 -7.90
N SER A 184 22.96 -51.40 -6.85
CA SER A 184 23.44 -50.03 -6.86
C SER A 184 23.99 -49.56 -5.54
N PHE A 185 24.88 -48.58 -5.59
CA PHE A 185 25.30 -47.82 -4.43
C PHE A 185 25.50 -46.35 -4.82
N THR A 186 25.31 -45.45 -3.87
CA THR A 186 25.48 -44.02 -4.07
C THR A 186 26.52 -43.49 -3.08
N ILE A 187 27.56 -42.84 -3.60
CA ILE A 187 28.56 -42.15 -2.78
C ILE A 187 28.51 -40.65 -3.04
N ARG A 188 28.82 -39.87 -2.02
CA ARG A 188 29.00 -38.42 -2.11
C ARG A 188 30.40 -38.07 -1.69
N HIS A 189 31.06 -37.21 -2.47
CA HIS A 189 32.35 -36.63 -2.12
C HIS A 189 32.12 -35.18 -1.69
N ALA A 190 32.36 -34.88 -0.41
CA ALA A 190 32.24 -33.54 0.14
C ALA A 190 33.30 -33.35 1.23
N ASN A 191 33.92 -32.16 1.29
CA ASN A 191 34.98 -31.85 2.24
C ASN A 191 36.13 -32.89 2.23
N ASP A 192 36.59 -33.25 1.02
CA ASP A 192 37.66 -34.23 0.79
C ASP A 192 37.41 -35.62 1.39
N THR A 193 36.14 -35.94 1.66
CA THR A 193 35.73 -37.22 2.25
C THR A 193 34.57 -37.83 1.45
N TYR A 194 34.68 -39.12 1.14
CA TYR A 194 33.61 -39.95 0.60
C TYR A 194 32.71 -40.46 1.72
N THR A 195 31.41 -40.30 1.52
CA THR A 195 30.35 -40.84 2.39
C THR A 195 29.41 -41.73 1.57
N LEU A 196 29.05 -42.89 2.08
CA LEU A 196 28.00 -43.73 1.50
C LEU A 196 26.63 -43.12 1.79
N LEU A 197 25.82 -42.90 0.76
CA LEU A 197 24.44 -42.41 0.90
C LEU A 197 23.42 -43.55 0.86
N ASP A 198 23.63 -44.51 -0.05
CA ASP A 198 22.70 -45.62 -0.27
C ASP A 198 23.42 -46.84 -0.84
N CYS A 199 22.92 -48.04 -0.56
CA CYS A 199 23.44 -49.30 -1.10
C CYS A 199 22.35 -50.37 -1.12
N ASN A 200 22.02 -50.87 -2.31
CA ASN A 200 21.00 -51.88 -2.54
C ASN A 200 21.54 -53.03 -3.41
N PRO A 201 21.57 -54.28 -2.91
CA PRO A 201 21.28 -54.71 -1.53
C PRO A 201 22.34 -54.20 -0.54
N SER A 202 21.99 -54.18 0.76
CA SER A 202 22.96 -53.85 1.81
C SER A 202 24.06 -54.92 1.89
N LEU A 203 25.32 -54.50 1.91
CA LEU A 203 26.48 -55.41 2.02
C LEU A 203 27.17 -55.22 3.37
N GLN A 204 27.68 -56.31 3.94
CA GLN A 204 28.46 -56.25 5.17
C GLN A 204 29.88 -55.75 4.88
N GLY A 205 30.41 -54.88 5.75
CA GLY A 205 31.79 -54.37 5.66
C GLY A 205 32.00 -53.22 4.66
N ILE A 206 30.94 -52.56 4.18
CA ILE A 206 31.09 -51.39 3.28
C ILE A 206 31.80 -50.23 4.00
N GLU A 207 31.60 -50.06 5.31
CA GLU A 207 32.23 -48.98 6.08
C GLU A 207 33.77 -49.05 6.04
N GLU A 208 34.35 -50.25 6.11
CA GLU A 208 35.79 -50.47 5.97
C GLU A 208 36.28 -50.09 4.57
N LEU A 209 35.49 -50.40 3.54
CA LEU A 209 35.80 -50.04 2.15
C LEU A 209 35.72 -48.52 1.93
N ILE A 210 34.79 -47.83 2.59
CA ILE A 210 34.71 -46.36 2.54
C ILE A 210 35.90 -45.74 3.26
N HIS A 211 36.33 -46.31 4.39
CA HIS A 211 37.55 -45.88 5.08
C HIS A 211 38.80 -46.09 4.20
N GLU A 212 38.94 -47.22 3.52
CA GLU A 212 40.01 -47.45 2.54
C GLU A 212 39.95 -46.47 1.36
N LEU A 213 38.74 -46.17 0.85
CA LEU A 213 38.53 -45.21 -0.23
C LEU A 213 38.98 -43.80 0.20
N ASN A 214 38.66 -43.38 1.41
CA ASN A 214 39.09 -42.08 1.96
C ASN A 214 40.61 -42.00 2.15
N ASN A 215 41.26 -43.11 2.46
CA ASN A 215 42.73 -43.14 2.62
C ASN A 215 43.49 -43.19 1.29
N THR A 216 42.95 -43.86 0.28
CA THR A 216 43.66 -44.16 -0.98
C THR A 216 43.19 -43.31 -2.16
N ASN A 217 42.03 -42.67 -2.05
CA ASN A 217 41.32 -42.01 -3.14
C ASN A 217 41.09 -42.92 -4.37
N GLY A 218 41.06 -44.24 -4.15
CA GLY A 218 41.07 -45.28 -5.18
C GLY A 218 39.68 -45.66 -5.70
N LEU A 219 38.92 -44.72 -6.26
CA LEU A 219 37.52 -44.95 -6.66
C LEU A 219 37.33 -46.14 -7.62
N PHE A 220 38.20 -46.30 -8.61
CA PHE A 220 38.10 -47.41 -9.56
C PHE A 220 38.26 -48.78 -8.88
N LYS A 221 39.18 -48.90 -7.92
CA LYS A 221 39.37 -50.12 -7.13
C LYS A 221 38.15 -50.39 -6.27
N PHE A 222 37.62 -49.35 -5.61
CA PHE A 222 36.42 -49.43 -4.80
C PHE A 222 35.20 -49.93 -5.60
N VAL A 223 34.91 -49.34 -6.77
CA VAL A 223 33.81 -49.75 -7.66
C VAL A 223 33.93 -51.23 -8.06
N ARG A 224 35.15 -51.71 -8.36
CA ARG A 224 35.39 -53.12 -8.69
C ARG A 224 35.15 -54.06 -7.51
N ILE A 225 35.53 -53.66 -6.30
CA ILE A 225 35.27 -54.43 -5.08
C ILE A 225 33.77 -54.49 -4.82
N MET A 226 33.07 -53.36 -4.92
CA MET A 226 31.60 -53.30 -4.75
C MET A 226 30.89 -54.24 -5.73
N ARG A 227 31.28 -54.24 -7.02
CA ARG A 227 30.72 -55.17 -8.00
C ARG A 227 30.93 -56.64 -7.61
N ARG A 228 32.11 -57.00 -7.10
CA ARG A 228 32.41 -58.37 -6.63
C ARG A 228 31.55 -58.74 -5.42
N ARG A 229 31.42 -57.84 -4.45
CA ARG A 229 30.58 -58.07 -3.25
C ARG A 229 29.11 -58.27 -3.63
N PHE A 230 28.59 -57.55 -4.62
CA PHE A 230 27.25 -57.81 -5.15
C PHE A 230 27.12 -59.17 -5.83
N GLN A 231 28.15 -59.63 -6.54
CA GLN A 231 28.18 -60.98 -7.14
C GLN A 231 28.19 -62.08 -6.06
N GLU A 232 29.00 -61.91 -5.01
CA GLU A 232 29.04 -62.82 -3.86
C GLU A 232 27.68 -62.88 -3.15
N ALA A 233 27.07 -61.73 -2.85
CA ALA A 233 25.76 -61.65 -2.23
C ALA A 233 24.65 -62.26 -3.11
N ALA A 234 24.73 -62.12 -4.44
CA ALA A 234 23.81 -62.75 -5.37
C ALA A 234 23.96 -64.28 -5.36
N ALA A 235 25.18 -64.81 -5.28
CA ALA A 235 25.46 -66.25 -5.22
C ALA A 235 25.09 -66.87 -3.86
N GLU A 236 25.25 -66.15 -2.75
CA GLU A 236 24.84 -66.59 -1.41
C GLU A 236 23.32 -66.70 -1.27
N GLY A 237 22.56 -65.82 -1.96
CA GLY A 237 21.10 -65.94 -2.09
C GLY A 237 20.65 -67.22 -2.80
N VAL A 238 21.49 -67.80 -3.66
CA VAL A 238 21.28 -69.09 -4.34
C VAL A 238 21.67 -70.27 -3.45
N GLY A 239 22.66 -70.09 -2.56
CA GLY A 239 23.13 -71.12 -1.62
C GLY A 239 22.19 -71.40 -0.43
N ALA A 240 21.39 -70.43 0.00
CA ALA A 240 20.45 -70.60 1.12
C ALA A 240 19.24 -71.51 0.79
N GLN A 241 18.92 -71.71 -0.50
CA GLN A 241 17.83 -72.61 -0.93
C GLN A 241 18.29 -74.07 -1.13
N ALA A 242 19.60 -74.32 -1.26
CA ALA A 242 20.14 -75.67 -1.42
C ALA A 242 20.38 -76.41 -0.09
N LEU A 243 20.49 -75.70 1.03
CA LEU A 243 20.68 -76.28 2.37
C LEU A 243 19.38 -76.56 3.14
N SER A 244 18.22 -76.15 2.62
CA SER A 244 16.90 -76.47 3.22
C SER A 244 16.29 -77.79 2.73
N LEU A 245 17.00 -78.57 1.91
CA LEU A 245 16.51 -79.85 1.35
C LEU A 245 17.12 -81.10 2.00
N HIS A 246 17.96 -80.96 3.03
CA HIS A 246 18.61 -82.11 3.68
C HIS A 246 18.64 -81.99 5.21
N GLN A 247 17.47 -81.92 5.85
CA GLN A 247 17.26 -82.50 7.19
C GLN A 247 15.76 -82.55 7.50
N GLY A 248 15.16 -83.74 7.39
CA GLY A 248 13.75 -83.94 7.73
C GLY A 248 13.09 -85.20 7.18
N SER A 249 13.77 -86.36 7.15
CA SER A 249 13.09 -87.65 7.11
C SER A 249 13.60 -88.51 8.25
N THR A 250 12.92 -88.44 9.39
CA THR A 250 12.92 -89.52 10.37
C THR A 250 11.58 -89.49 11.08
N ILE A 251 10.78 -90.53 10.85
CA ILE A 251 9.72 -90.93 11.77
C ILE A 251 9.85 -92.44 11.95
N ILE A 252 10.38 -92.86 13.10
CA ILE A 252 9.87 -94.06 13.77
C ILE A 252 9.07 -93.52 14.95
N SER A 253 7.77 -93.81 14.87
CA SER A 253 6.74 -93.54 15.88
C SER A 253 6.96 -94.43 17.10
N MET A 254 6.73 -93.91 18.32
CA MET A 254 5.84 -94.51 19.35
C MET A 254 5.63 -93.51 20.51
N SER A 255 4.39 -93.00 20.59
CA SER A 255 3.51 -92.88 21.78
C SER A 255 4.08 -92.33 23.10
N ALA A 256 3.67 -91.14 23.58
CA ALA A 256 2.41 -90.80 24.31
C ALA A 256 2.72 -90.51 25.80
N PRO A 257 1.80 -89.99 26.65
CA PRO A 257 0.59 -89.16 26.47
C PRO A 257 0.83 -87.75 27.12
N GLY A 258 -0.01 -86.71 27.08
CA GLY A 258 -1.43 -86.60 27.38
C GLY A 258 -1.72 -85.22 28.02
N LEU A 259 -2.39 -84.35 27.25
CA LEU A 259 -3.40 -83.33 27.59
C LEU A 259 -3.26 -82.36 28.80
N THR A 260 -3.29 -81.05 28.44
CA THR A 260 -4.12 -79.91 28.96
C THR A 260 -4.00 -79.50 30.44
N SER A 261 -4.14 -78.24 30.89
CA SER A 261 -4.46 -76.88 30.41
C SER A 261 -4.08 -75.93 31.58
N SER A 262 -3.82 -74.62 31.46
CA SER A 262 -4.83 -73.54 31.43
C SER A 262 -4.21 -72.20 31.92
N LEU A 263 -4.68 -71.08 31.35
CA LEU A 263 -4.76 -69.67 31.85
C LEU A 263 -3.45 -68.85 32.05
N ASP A 264 -3.35 -67.53 31.79
CA ASP A 264 -4.33 -66.46 31.50
C ASP A 264 -3.65 -65.18 30.92
N ARG A 265 -4.47 -64.34 30.25
CA ARG A 265 -4.50 -62.85 30.26
C ARG A 265 -3.66 -61.92 29.32
N SER A 266 -4.39 -61.23 28.42
CA SER A 266 -4.47 -59.77 28.01
C SER A 266 -3.20 -58.91 27.77
N GLU A 267 -3.12 -57.84 26.95
CA GLU A 267 -3.94 -57.12 25.92
C GLU A 267 -3.04 -56.07 25.19
N SER A 268 -3.48 -55.56 24.03
CA SER A 268 -3.35 -54.17 23.49
C SER A 268 -2.66 -53.92 22.12
N SER A 269 -3.18 -52.88 21.46
CA SER A 269 -3.23 -52.43 20.05
C SER A 269 -1.97 -51.63 19.57
N THR A 270 -1.76 -51.10 18.35
CA THR A 270 -2.64 -50.35 17.40
C THR A 270 -1.89 -49.98 16.09
N GLU A 271 -2.63 -49.97 14.96
CA GLU A 271 -2.68 -49.09 13.75
C GLU A 271 -1.49 -48.66 12.84
N GLU A 272 -1.82 -48.67 11.52
CA GLU A 272 -1.09 -48.28 10.30
C GLU A 272 -1.56 -46.93 9.71
N ILE A 273 -0.79 -46.40 8.74
CA ILE A 273 -0.98 -45.15 7.98
C ILE A 273 -1.00 -45.48 6.47
N ASP A 274 -1.86 -44.83 5.67
CA ASP A 274 -1.55 -44.23 4.34
C ASP A 274 -2.79 -43.47 3.78
N SER A 275 -2.77 -42.51 2.83
CA SER A 275 -1.81 -42.12 1.79
C SER A 275 -2.17 -40.74 1.13
N GLN A 276 -1.16 -40.06 0.57
CA GLN A 276 -1.06 -39.37 -0.74
C GLN A 276 -1.88 -38.11 -1.17
N VAL A 277 -1.19 -37.06 -1.67
CA VAL A 277 -1.66 -36.07 -2.69
C VAL A 277 -0.49 -35.49 -3.53
N GLN A 278 -0.72 -35.32 -4.85
CA GLN A 278 0.09 -34.53 -5.79
C GLN A 278 -0.81 -33.63 -6.69
N LEU A 279 -0.27 -32.45 -7.05
CA LEU A 279 -0.43 -31.61 -8.26
C LEU A 279 -1.65 -30.69 -8.57
N GLU A 280 -1.28 -29.43 -8.91
CA GLU A 280 -1.80 -28.41 -9.86
C GLU A 280 -3.29 -28.28 -10.24
N GLU A 281 -3.85 -27.05 -10.23
CA GLU A 281 -3.96 -26.14 -11.40
C GLU A 281 -4.79 -24.87 -11.08
N THR A 282 -4.57 -23.83 -11.89
CA THR A 282 -5.15 -22.48 -11.86
C THR A 282 -6.60 -22.32 -12.38
N ASN A 283 -7.22 -21.19 -11.98
CA ASN A 283 -8.31 -20.39 -12.62
C ASN A 283 -9.76 -20.56 -12.10
N LYS A 284 -10.33 -19.47 -11.52
CA LYS A 284 -11.49 -18.70 -12.07
C LYS A 284 -12.05 -17.64 -11.08
N PRO A 285 -12.89 -16.67 -11.55
CA PRO A 285 -13.03 -15.31 -11.01
C PRO A 285 -14.30 -15.09 -10.18
N SER A 286 -14.41 -13.93 -9.50
CA SER A 286 -15.66 -13.49 -8.88
C SER A 286 -15.96 -11.99 -9.05
N LYS A 287 -17.27 -11.72 -9.14
CA LYS A 287 -17.96 -10.51 -9.58
C LYS A 287 -18.16 -9.48 -8.45
N LYS A 288 -18.18 -8.21 -8.89
CA LYS A 288 -19.04 -7.05 -8.49
C LYS A 288 -19.74 -7.08 -7.12
N THR A 289 -19.61 -5.95 -6.39
CA THR A 289 -20.75 -5.10 -5.97
C THR A 289 -20.31 -3.69 -5.53
N SER A 290 -21.30 -2.80 -5.51
CA SER A 290 -21.29 -1.33 -5.61
C SER A 290 -21.46 -0.56 -4.29
N SER A 291 -21.48 0.78 -4.40
CA SER A 291 -21.85 1.83 -3.42
C SER A 291 -20.70 2.30 -2.51
N GLY A 292 -20.57 3.54 -2.06
CA GLY A 292 -21.39 4.76 -2.10
C GLY A 292 -20.55 5.93 -1.56
N LYS A 293 -21.10 7.14 -1.58
CA LYS A 293 -20.40 8.44 -1.51
C LYS A 293 -20.03 8.94 -0.09
N LYS A 294 -18.87 9.63 -0.04
CA LYS A 294 -18.43 10.83 0.74
C LYS A 294 -18.06 10.73 2.24
N PRO A 295 -17.04 11.51 2.68
CA PRO A 295 -16.57 11.57 4.07
C PRO A 295 -17.23 12.70 4.88
N ALA A 296 -17.34 12.49 6.20
CA ALA A 296 -17.71 13.49 7.19
C ALA A 296 -16.51 13.87 8.08
N ILE A 297 -16.48 15.14 8.44
CA ILE A 297 -15.49 15.88 9.22
C ILE A 297 -15.62 15.54 10.71
N GLN A 298 -14.51 15.37 11.43
CA GLN A 298 -14.39 15.77 12.85
C GLN A 298 -12.98 16.31 13.15
N SER A 299 -12.93 17.56 13.60
CA SER A 299 -11.78 18.21 14.26
C SER A 299 -11.86 18.01 15.78
N LEU A 300 -10.71 17.93 16.45
CA LEU A 300 -10.41 18.37 17.82
C LEU A 300 -8.87 18.20 17.98
N GLY A 301 -8.05 19.07 18.56
CA GLY A 301 -8.20 20.31 19.28
C GLY A 301 -6.81 20.94 19.49
N SER A 302 -6.80 22.23 19.83
CA SER A 302 -5.63 23.09 20.01
C SER A 302 -5.13 23.08 21.46
N ALA A 303 -3.83 23.31 21.69
CA ALA A 303 -3.30 23.78 22.99
C ALA A 303 -1.83 24.29 22.92
N PHE A 304 -1.66 25.61 23.14
CA PHE A 304 -0.54 26.32 23.83
C PHE A 304 0.86 26.32 23.17
N SER A 305 1.75 27.33 23.25
CA SER A 305 1.85 28.67 23.88
C SER A 305 3.10 29.39 23.29
N LEU A 306 3.22 30.70 23.58
CA LEU A 306 4.42 31.56 23.61
C LEU A 306 4.47 32.70 22.57
N ARG A 307 3.88 33.83 22.96
CA ARG A 307 4.28 35.18 22.54
C ARG A 307 5.37 35.70 23.48
N ARG A 308 6.48 36.20 22.92
CA ARG A 308 7.33 37.22 23.57
C ARG A 308 7.69 38.31 22.55
N THR A 309 7.37 39.55 22.90
CA THR A 309 7.76 40.77 22.20
C THR A 309 9.09 41.29 22.75
N PRO A 310 9.93 42.00 21.96
CA PRO A 310 11.05 42.76 22.51
C PRO A 310 10.67 44.24 22.67
N ARG A 311 10.94 44.80 23.86
CA ARG A 311 10.95 46.25 24.12
C ARG A 311 12.40 46.74 24.08
N PHE A 312 12.62 47.79 23.30
CA PHE A 312 13.84 48.61 23.30
C PHE A 312 14.06 49.27 24.67
N LYS A 313 15.31 49.31 25.13
CA LYS A 313 15.82 50.39 25.98
C LYS A 313 17.22 50.83 25.57
N VAL A 314 17.37 52.15 25.59
CA VAL A 314 18.53 52.99 25.26
C VAL A 314 19.26 53.37 26.56
N LYS A 315 20.57 53.67 26.39
CA LYS A 315 21.53 54.38 27.28
C LYS A 315 22.12 53.60 28.47
N LYS A 316 23.44 53.43 28.47
CA LYS A 316 24.41 54.48 28.85
C LYS A 316 25.71 54.29 28.09
#